data_AF-A0A2Z6P6P8-F1
#
_entry.id   AF-A0A2Z6P6P8-F1
#
_cell.length_a   1.000
_cell.length_b   1.000
_cell.length_c   1.000
_cell.angle_alpha   90.00
_cell.angle_beta   90.00
_cell.angle_gamma   90.00
#
_symmetry.space_group_name_H-M   'P 1'
#
loop_
_entity.id
_entity.type
_entity.pdbx_description
1 polymer ?
#
loop_
_entity_poly.entity_id
_entity_poly.type
_entity_poly.pdbx_seq_one_letter_code
_entity_poly.pdbx_strand_id
1 'polypeptide(L)'
;MEALVEEKRHELIENVAPLDDKLAKAFNLKKPISPTDLKEAVRRATITRRFIPVFMGCAFKYKGLQLLLDGVLHYFPCPNVASNYAFDQSKNGEKKYQY
;
A
#
# COMPACT_ATOMS: atom_id res chain seq x y z
N MET A 1 17.96 -18.21 7.40
CA MET A 1 17.10 -17.46 6.47
C MET A 1 15.73 -17.20 7.07
N GLU A 2 15.07 -18.24 7.58
CA GLU A 2 13.71 -18.15 8.16
C GLU A 2 13.58 -17.14 9.30
N ALA A 3 14.55 -17.07 10.21
CA ALA A 3 14.57 -16.09 11.29
C ALA A 3 14.51 -14.64 10.79
N LEU A 4 15.27 -14.31 9.73
CA LEU A 4 15.27 -12.97 9.13
C LEU A 4 13.96 -12.66 8.41
N VAL A 5 13.32 -13.67 7.81
CA VAL A 5 12.01 -13.51 7.16
C VAL A 5 10.94 -13.19 8.18
N GLU A 6 10.93 -13.90 9.32
CA GLU A 6 9.95 -13.66 10.38
C GLU A 6 10.16 -12.30 11.05
N GLU A 7 11.42 -11.92 11.31
CA GLU A 7 11.78 -10.60 11.83
C GLU A 7 11.28 -9.47 10.93
N LYS A 8 11.56 -9.54 9.61
CA LYS A 8 11.12 -8.51 8.65
C LYS A 8 9.62 -8.49 8.46
N ARG A 9 8.96 -9.65 8.57
CA ARG A 9 7.49 -9.73 8.56
C ARG A 9 6.91 -9.05 9.80
N HIS A 10 7.50 -9.25 10.96
CA HIS A 10 7.07 -8.61 12.20
C HIS A 10 7.24 -7.08 12.12
N GLU A 11 8.42 -6.62 11.70
CA GLU A 11 8.73 -5.20 11.49
C GLU A 11 7.74 -4.53 10.52
N LEU A 12 7.36 -5.23 9.43
CA LEU A 12 6.35 -4.74 8.51
C LEU A 12 4.97 -4.58 9.19
N ILE A 13 4.55 -5.55 10.00
CA ILE A 13 3.26 -5.49 10.71
C ILE A 13 3.27 -4.35 11.72
N GLU A 14 4.35 -4.18 12.48
CA GLU A 14 4.51 -3.09 13.45
C GLU A 14 4.46 -1.71 12.80
N ASN A 15 5.05 -1.56 11.61
CA ASN A 15 5.04 -0.29 10.87
C ASN A 15 3.68 0.02 10.23
N VAL A 16 2.95 -1.00 9.76
CA VAL A 16 1.67 -0.81 9.06
C VAL A 16 0.49 -0.74 10.03
N ALA A 17 0.56 -1.40 11.19
CA ALA A 17 -0.54 -1.44 12.16
C ALA A 17 -1.01 -0.04 12.61
N PRO A 18 -0.14 0.94 12.92
CA PRO A 18 -0.57 2.30 13.27
C PRO A 18 -1.25 3.06 12.13
N LEU A 19 -1.06 2.63 10.88
CA LEU A 19 -1.55 3.31 9.69
C LEU A 19 -2.91 2.76 9.21
N ASP A 20 -3.32 1.60 9.70
CA ASP A 20 -4.54 0.90 9.30
C ASP A 20 -5.36 0.39 10.51
N ASP A 21 -6.57 0.92 10.69
CA ASP A 21 -7.42 0.60 11.83
C ASP A 21 -7.81 -0.88 11.93
N LYS A 22 -7.94 -1.57 10.79
CA LYS A 22 -8.31 -2.99 10.77
C LYS A 22 -7.14 -3.85 11.24
N LEU A 23 -5.94 -3.57 10.73
CA LEU A 23 -4.72 -4.25 11.13
C LEU A 23 -4.35 -3.95 12.59
N ALA A 24 -4.49 -2.71 13.04
CA ALA A 24 -4.27 -2.31 14.44
C ALA A 24 -5.11 -3.15 15.42
N LYS A 25 -6.40 -3.32 15.12
CA LYS A 25 -7.30 -4.12 15.95
C LYS A 25 -6.89 -5.59 16.00
N ALA A 26 -6.53 -6.17 14.86
CA ALA A 26 -6.09 -7.56 14.79
C ALA A 26 -4.79 -7.78 15.57
N PHE A 27 -3.83 -6.86 15.44
CA PHE A 27 -2.56 -6.87 16.15
C PHE A 27 -2.74 -6.77 17.67
N ASN A 28 -3.55 -5.81 18.15
CA ASN A 28 -3.82 -5.62 19.58
C ASN A 28 -4.54 -6.81 20.22
N LEU A 29 -5.42 -7.48 19.47
CA LEU A 29 -6.13 -8.68 19.93
C LEU A 29 -5.28 -9.96 19.81
N LYS A 30 -4.01 -9.86 19.39
CA LYS A 30 -3.13 -11.01 19.11
C LYS A 30 -3.80 -12.06 18.21
N LYS A 31 -4.67 -11.62 17.29
CA LYS A 31 -5.31 -12.51 16.32
C LYS A 31 -4.32 -12.86 15.21
N PRO A 32 -4.40 -14.07 14.63
CA PRO A 32 -3.55 -14.42 13.51
C PRO A 32 -3.84 -13.49 12.32
N ILE A 33 -2.79 -12.80 11.85
CA ILE A 33 -2.87 -11.92 10.68
C ILE A 33 -2.58 -12.74 9.43
N SER A 34 -3.60 -12.92 8.59
CA SER A 34 -3.45 -13.65 7.32
C SER A 34 -2.62 -12.83 6.31
N PRO A 35 -1.96 -13.48 5.34
CA PRO A 35 -1.26 -12.77 4.27
C PRO A 35 -2.17 -11.84 3.47
N THR A 36 -3.45 -12.19 3.30
CA THR A 36 -4.44 -11.38 2.58
C THR A 36 -4.80 -10.13 3.38
N ASP A 37 -4.97 -10.23 4.69
CA ASP A 37 -5.29 -9.07 5.54
C ASP A 37 -4.13 -8.06 5.55
N LEU A 38 -2.89 -8.56 5.61
CA LEU A 38 -1.71 -7.72 5.55
C LEU A 38 -1.58 -7.01 4.21
N LYS A 39 -1.81 -7.72 3.09
CA LYS A 39 -1.80 -7.10 1.74
C LYS A 39 -2.83 -5.98 1.62
N GLU A 40 -4.05 -6.22 2.09
CA GLU A 40 -5.12 -5.22 2.04
C GLU A 40 -4.84 -4.01 2.96
N ALA A 41 -4.21 -4.23 4.12
CA ALA A 41 -3.78 -3.15 5.00
C ALA A 41 -2.68 -2.29 4.35
N VAL A 42 -1.67 -2.92 3.74
CA VAL A 42 -0.61 -2.23 3.00
C VAL A 42 -1.21 -1.42 1.85
N ARG A 43 -2.17 -1.97 1.10
CA ARG A 43 -2.85 -1.26 0.01
C ARG A 43 -3.58 0.00 0.53
N ARG A 44 -4.35 -0.10 1.61
CA ARG A 44 -5.05 1.05 2.21
C ARG A 44 -4.07 2.12 2.71
N ALA A 45 -2.98 1.71 3.37
CA ALA A 45 -1.94 2.62 3.82
C ALA A 45 -1.21 3.30 2.63
N THR A 46 -1.06 2.59 1.51
CA THR A 46 -0.44 3.10 0.27
C THR A 46 -1.33 4.12 -0.43
N ILE A 47 -2.63 3.84 -0.57
CA ILE A 47 -3.61 4.74 -1.21
C ILE A 47 -3.73 6.06 -0.44
N THR A 48 -3.66 6.00 0.89
CA THR A 48 -3.67 7.19 1.76
C THR A 48 -2.32 7.90 1.83
N ARG A 49 -1.30 7.42 1.10
CA ARG A 49 0.07 7.97 1.05
C ARG A 49 0.78 8.01 2.39
N ARG A 50 0.41 7.15 3.32
CA ARG A 50 1.04 7.03 4.66
C ARG A 50 2.13 5.97 4.70
N PHE A 51 2.11 5.04 3.75
CA PHE A 51 3.09 3.98 3.60
C PHE A 51 3.54 3.87 2.15
N ILE A 52 4.81 3.57 1.91
CA ILE A 52 5.38 3.36 0.57
C ILE A 52 5.98 1.94 0.55
N PRO A 53 5.39 1.00 -0.20
CA PRO A 53 5.95 -0.35 -0.30
C PRO A 53 7.27 -0.33 -1.07
N VAL A 54 8.32 -0.92 -0.50
CA VAL A 54 9.66 -1.01 -1.09
C VAL A 54 9.91 -2.44 -1.56
N PHE A 55 10.40 -2.58 -2.79
CA PHE A 55 10.76 -3.85 -3.41
C PHE A 55 12.25 -3.90 -3.72
N MET A 56 12.82 -5.10 -3.75
CA MET A 56 14.21 -5.34 -4.12
C MET A 56 14.28 -6.14 -5.42
N GLY A 57 15.23 -5.80 -6.29
CA GLY A 57 15.40 -6.47 -7.57
C GLY A 57 16.58 -5.93 -8.37
N CYS A 58 16.83 -6.55 -9.54
CA CYS A 58 17.85 -6.13 -10.48
C CYS A 58 17.28 -6.19 -11.90
N ALA A 59 17.07 -5.01 -12.51
CA ALA A 59 16.52 -4.90 -13.86
C ALA A 59 17.43 -5.57 -14.91
N PHE A 60 18.75 -5.36 -14.82
CA PHE A 60 19.72 -5.91 -15.77
C PHE A 60 19.70 -7.45 -15.82
N LYS A 61 19.47 -8.11 -14.68
CA LYS A 61 19.43 -9.58 -14.58
C LYS A 61 18.00 -10.13 -14.63
N TYR A 62 17.00 -9.29 -14.87
CA TYR A 62 15.57 -9.66 -14.86
C TYR A 62 15.12 -10.35 -13.56
N LYS A 63 15.72 -9.99 -12.41
CA LYS A 63 15.40 -10.57 -11.10
C LYS A 63 14.48 -9.65 -10.31
N GLY A 64 13.33 -10.17 -9.88
CA GLY A 64 12.35 -9.44 -9.07
C GLY A 64 11.37 -8.57 -9.86
N LEU A 65 11.46 -8.55 -11.20
CA LEU A 65 10.57 -7.75 -12.05
C LEU A 65 9.11 -8.22 -11.96
N GLN A 66 8.86 -9.54 -11.99
CA GLN A 66 7.50 -10.08 -11.86
C GLN A 66 6.88 -9.68 -10.51
N LEU A 67 7.64 -9.83 -9.42
CA LEU A 67 7.20 -9.46 -8.07
C LEU A 67 6.89 -7.96 -7.96
N LEU A 68 7.65 -7.11 -8.65
CA LEU A 68 7.38 -5.69 -8.72
C LEU A 68 6.07 -5.40 -9.48
N LEU A 69 5.87 -6.01 -10.64
CA LEU A 69 4.65 -5.83 -11.45
C LEU A 69 3.41 -6.31 -10.70
N ASP A 70 3.48 -7.46 -10.04
CA ASP A 70 2.40 -7.96 -9.18
C ASP A 70 2.15 -6.99 -8.01
N GLY A 71 3.22 -6.42 -7.44
CA GLY A 71 3.14 -5.40 -6.41
C GLY A 71 2.41 -4.13 -6.84
N VAL A 72 2.63 -3.68 -8.08
CA VAL A 72 1.90 -2.54 -8.67
C VAL A 72 0.41 -2.84 -8.69
N LEU A 73 0.01 -4.01 -9.19
CA LEU A 73 -1.40 -4.41 -9.26
C LEU A 73 -2.04 -4.53 -7.88
N HIS A 74 -1.29 -4.98 -6.87
CA HIS A 74 -1.83 -5.20 -5.53
C HIS A 74 -1.93 -3.92 -4.69
N TYR A 75 -0.98 -2.99 -4.81
CA TYR A 75 -0.86 -1.88 -3.85
C TYR A 75 -1.21 -0.50 -4.41
N PHE A 76 -1.18 -0.32 -5.73
CA PHE A 76 -1.44 0.98 -6.34
C PHE A 76 -2.94 1.20 -6.61
N PRO A 77 -3.42 2.46 -6.56
CA PRO A 77 -4.80 2.77 -6.86
C PRO A 77 -5.09 2.60 -8.36
N CYS A 78 -6.26 2.05 -8.68
CA CYS A 78 -6.82 2.16 -10.02
C CYS A 78 -7.31 3.60 -10.27
N PRO A 79 -7.41 4.05 -11.54
CA PRO A 79 -7.82 5.42 -11.86
C PRO A 79 -9.17 5.85 -11.26
N ASN A 80 -10.09 4.92 -11.09
CA ASN A 80 -11.41 5.12 -10.47
C ASN A 80 -11.36 5.32 -8.94
N VAL A 81 -10.26 4.97 -8.28
CA VAL A 81 -10.07 5.17 -6.84
C VAL A 81 -9.49 6.56 -6.57
N ALA A 82 -8.78 7.14 -7.52
CA ALA A 82 -8.18 8.46 -7.38
C ALA A 82 -9.23 9.56 -7.60
N SER A 83 -9.38 10.47 -6.63
CA SER A 83 -10.18 11.68 -6.83
C SER A 83 -9.46 12.65 -7.76
N ASN A 84 -10.01 12.87 -8.95
CA ASN A 84 -9.45 13.76 -9.96
C ASN A 84 -10.10 15.16 -9.86
N TYR A 85 -9.26 16.20 -9.86
CA TYR A 85 -9.70 17.58 -9.75
C TYR A 85 -9.23 18.36 -10.98
N ALA A 86 -10.15 19.06 -11.64
CA ALA A 86 -9.83 20.03 -12.68
C ALA A 86 -9.97 21.45 -12.12
N PHE A 87 -8.99 22.31 -12.42
CA PHE A 87 -9.02 23.72 -12.05
C PHE A 87 -9.67 24.52 -13.19
N ASP A 88 -10.86 25.08 -12.94
CA ASP A 88 -11.57 25.88 -13.93
C ASP A 88 -11.13 27.35 -13.82
N GLN A 89 -10.38 27.82 -14.83
CA GLN A 89 -9.85 29.20 -14.87
C GLN A 89 -10.94 30.23 -15.18
N SER A 90 -12.12 29.81 -15.67
CA SER A 90 -13.22 30.74 -16.02
C SER A 90 -14.03 31.21 -14.81
N LYS A 91 -13.95 30.49 -13.67
CA LYS A 91 -14.72 30.76 -12.45
C LYS A 91 -13.83 30.96 -11.22
N ASN A 92 -12.81 31.83 -11.32
CA ASN A 92 -11.94 32.19 -10.20
C ASN A 92 -11.34 30.98 -9.42
N GLY A 93 -11.12 29.84 -10.08
CA GLY A 93 -10.37 28.73 -9.50
C GLY A 93 -11.13 27.74 -8.62
N GLU A 94 -12.45 27.61 -8.79
CA GLU A 94 -13.19 26.53 -8.13
C GLU A 94 -12.74 25.14 -8.64
N LYS A 95 -12.46 24.22 -7.71
CA LYS A 95 -12.10 22.83 -8.02
C LYS A 95 -13.34 22.07 -8.45
N LYS A 96 -13.40 21.60 -9.68
CA LYS A 96 -14.44 20.67 -10.15
C LYS A 96 -13.96 19.22 -10.03
N TYR A 97 -14.80 18.36 -9.46
CA TYR A 97 -14.61 16.92 -9.48
C TYR A 97 -14.93 16.39 -10.88
N GLN A 98 -14.02 15.64 -11.49
CA GLN A 98 -14.33 14.81 -12.66
C GLN A 98 -14.54 13.36 -12.22
N TYR A 99 -15.57 12.73 -12.82
CA TYR A 99 -15.98 11.33 -12.61
C TYR A 99 -14.89 10.33 -12.96
#